data_AF-A0A1C4UCW3-F1
#
_entry.id   AF-A0A1C4UCW3-F1
#
_cell.length_a   1.000
_cell.length_b   1.000
_cell.length_c   1.000
_cell.angle_alpha   90.00
_cell.angle_beta   90.00
_cell.angle_gamma   90.00
#
_symmetry.space_group_name_H-M   'P 1'
#
loop_
_entity.id
_entity.type
_entity.pdbx_description
1 polymer ?
#
loop_
_entity_poly.entity_id
_entity_poly.type
_entity_poly.pdbx_seq_one_letter_code
_entity_poly.pdbx_strand_id
1 'polypeptide(L)'
;MTATIGRRDAVIDGVDVDAVVAAVHACPDVVGLTAGWPGGRTTYLPGRQVEGVAVDADAVVVQVRGRWGVTAEKLAGEVRAAVAPLAAGRRVDVVIADLEEPPPAGTAVRTA
;
A
#
# COMPACT_ATOMS: atom_id res chain seq x y z
N MET A 1 -5.08 11.80 26.56
CA MET A 1 -6.48 11.32 26.46
C MET A 1 -6.49 10.34 25.29
N THR A 2 -6.21 9.07 25.57
CA THR A 2 -5.94 8.05 24.54
C THR A 2 -7.19 7.20 24.40
N ALA A 3 -7.97 7.44 23.36
CA ALA A 3 -9.09 6.57 23.02
C ALA A 3 -8.53 5.30 22.37
N THR A 4 -8.77 4.14 23.00
CA THR A 4 -8.53 2.84 22.37
C THR A 4 -9.64 2.65 21.33
N ILE A 5 -9.35 3.08 20.10
CA ILE A 5 -10.25 2.92 18.94
C ILE A 5 -10.32 1.43 18.61
N GLY A 6 -11.55 0.89 18.60
CA GLY A 6 -11.79 -0.53 18.42
C GLY A 6 -11.71 -0.92 16.95
N ARG A 7 -11.43 -2.20 16.66
CA ARG A 7 -11.37 -2.75 15.29
C ARG A 7 -12.57 -2.39 14.39
N ARG A 8 -13.74 -2.12 14.98
CA ARG A 8 -14.96 -1.72 14.25
C ARG A 8 -14.89 -0.32 13.66
N ASP A 9 -14.11 0.57 14.25
CA ASP A 9 -13.96 1.95 13.80
C ASP A 9 -13.04 2.05 12.56
N ALA A 10 -12.33 0.97 12.22
CA ALA A 10 -11.49 0.85 11.03
C ALA A 10 -12.21 0.15 9.86
N VAL A 11 -13.50 -0.17 10.00
CA VAL A 11 -14.27 -0.84 8.93
C VAL A 11 -15.01 0.20 8.09
N ILE A 12 -14.73 0.24 6.79
CA ILE A 12 -15.44 1.08 5.81
C ILE A 12 -16.11 0.16 4.80
N ASP A 13 -17.43 0.27 4.65
CA ASP A 13 -18.24 -0.53 3.71
C ASP A 13 -17.91 -2.04 3.69
N GLY A 14 -17.64 -2.61 4.86
CA GLY A 14 -17.30 -4.03 5.04
C GLY A 14 -15.81 -4.37 4.89
N VAL A 15 -14.96 -3.39 4.61
CA VAL A 15 -13.50 -3.55 4.49
C VAL A 15 -12.82 -3.11 5.78
N ASP A 16 -12.13 -4.03 6.47
CA ASP A 16 -11.27 -3.72 7.61
C ASP A 16 -9.95 -3.12 7.10
N VAL A 17 -9.80 -1.80 7.25
CA VAL A 17 -8.66 -1.03 6.73
C VAL A 17 -7.35 -1.44 7.40
N ASP A 18 -7.37 -1.79 8.70
CA ASP A 18 -6.17 -2.25 9.40
C ASP A 18 -5.74 -3.63 8.92
N ALA A 19 -6.70 -4.51 8.61
CA ALA A 19 -6.39 -5.80 8.01
C ALA A 19 -5.75 -5.63 6.62
N VAL A 20 -6.24 -4.69 5.81
CA VAL A 20 -5.64 -4.37 4.51
C VAL A 20 -4.21 -3.87 4.68
N VAL A 21 -3.98 -2.91 5.57
CA VAL A 21 -2.64 -2.40 5.89
C VAL A 21 -1.69 -3.51 6.30
N ALA A 22 -2.12 -4.37 7.23
CA ALA A 22 -1.33 -5.50 7.69
C ALA A 22 -1.00 -6.48 6.56
N ALA A 23 -1.96 -6.78 5.68
CA ALA A 23 -1.75 -7.66 4.53
C ALA A 23 -0.74 -7.08 3.53
N VAL A 24 -0.81 -5.77 3.27
CA VAL A 24 0.14 -5.09 2.38
C VAL A 24 1.55 -5.08 2.96
N HIS A 25 1.71 -4.82 4.26
CA HIS A 25 3.03 -4.87 4.91
C HIS A 25 3.62 -6.28 5.00
N ALA A 26 2.80 -7.32 4.88
CA ALA A 26 3.28 -8.70 4.84
C ALA A 26 3.84 -9.10 3.46
N CYS A 27 3.70 -8.26 2.43
CA CYS A 27 4.20 -8.49 1.08
C CYS A 27 5.74 -8.28 1.02
N PRO A 28 6.56 -9.32 0.75
CA PRO A 28 8.01 -9.23 0.63
C PRO A 28 8.59 -8.05 -0.16
N ASP A 29 7.97 -7.66 -1.26
CA ASP A 29 8.50 -6.63 -2.17
C ASP A 29 7.96 -5.22 -1.90
N VAL A 30 7.12 -5.07 -0.87
CA VAL A 30 6.61 -3.78 -0.38
C VAL A 30 7.51 -3.24 0.71
N VAL A 31 7.97 -2.00 0.53
CA VAL A 31 8.78 -1.27 1.52
C VAL A 31 7.89 -0.49 2.49
N GLY A 32 6.72 -0.05 2.03
CA GLY A 32 5.73 0.62 2.86
C GLY A 32 4.52 1.11 2.08
N LEU A 33 3.53 1.63 2.81
CA LEU A 33 2.42 2.40 2.27
C LEU A 33 2.81 3.88 2.20
N THR A 34 2.29 4.60 1.22
CA THR A 34 2.51 6.04 1.09
C THR A 34 1.25 6.71 0.59
N ALA A 35 0.94 7.90 1.11
CA ALA A 35 -0.11 8.70 0.51
C ALA A 35 0.27 9.07 -0.94
N GLY A 36 1.54 9.28 -1.26
CA GLY A 36 2.05 9.53 -2.62
C GLY A 36 1.54 10.81 -3.31
N TRP A 37 2.32 11.35 -4.26
CA TRP A 37 1.89 12.41 -5.18
C TRP A 37 2.00 11.92 -6.63
N PRO A 38 1.06 12.24 -7.54
CA PRO A 38 -0.14 13.06 -7.35
C PRO A 38 -1.40 12.25 -6.97
N GLY A 39 -2.32 12.88 -6.23
CA GLY A 39 -3.65 12.32 -5.93
C GLY A 39 -3.70 11.42 -4.70
N GLY A 40 -2.88 11.73 -3.69
CA GLY A 40 -2.67 10.84 -2.56
C GLY A 40 -3.93 10.35 -1.87
N ARG A 41 -3.98 9.04 -1.59
CA ARG A 41 -5.15 8.34 -1.05
C ARG A 41 -4.93 8.11 0.44
N THR A 42 -5.80 8.71 1.25
CA THR A 42 -5.79 8.56 2.69
C THR A 42 -7.19 8.18 3.14
N THR A 43 -7.29 7.09 3.90
CA THR A 43 -8.51 6.76 4.61
C THR A 43 -8.54 7.51 5.93
N TYR A 44 -9.63 8.22 6.17
CA TYR A 44 -9.87 8.95 7.41
C TYR A 44 -10.73 8.10 8.33
N LEU A 45 -10.17 7.72 9.48
CA LEU A 45 -10.86 6.97 10.52
C LEU A 45 -11.09 7.86 11.74
N PRO A 46 -12.02 7.53 12.66
CA PRO A 46 -12.19 8.28 13.89
C PRO A 46 -10.86 8.43 14.64
N GLY A 47 -10.35 9.67 14.73
CA GLY A 47 -9.13 10.00 15.47
C GLY A 47 -7.79 9.67 14.79
N ARG A 48 -7.77 9.14 13.56
CA ARG A 48 -6.51 8.89 12.84
C ARG A 48 -6.67 8.83 11.31
N GLN A 49 -5.55 8.92 10.61
CA GLN A 49 -5.47 8.78 9.16
C GLN A 49 -4.65 7.53 8.82
N VAL A 50 -5.06 6.81 7.77
CA VAL A 50 -4.32 5.70 7.19
C VAL A 50 -3.94 6.10 5.79
N GLU A 51 -2.66 6.35 5.58
CA GLU A 51 -2.10 6.71 4.29
C GLU A 51 -1.97 5.48 3.38
N GLY A 52 -2.13 5.70 2.08
CA GLY A 52 -1.91 4.70 1.05
C GLY A 52 -3.01 3.64 0.93
N VAL A 53 -4.11 3.75 1.68
CA VAL A 53 -5.31 2.92 1.49
C VAL A 53 -6.51 3.83 1.36
N ALA A 54 -7.37 3.57 0.37
CA ALA A 54 -8.69 4.16 0.25
C ALA A 54 -9.71 3.08 -0.14
N VAL A 55 -10.90 3.16 0.45
CA VAL A 55 -12.04 2.32 0.10
C VAL A 55 -13.02 3.19 -0.67
N ASP A 56 -13.10 2.97 -1.98
CA ASP A 56 -14.07 3.60 -2.88
C ASP A 56 -15.28 2.66 -3.06
N ALA A 57 -16.31 3.14 -3.76
CA ALA A 57 -17.55 2.38 -3.96
C ALA A 57 -17.32 1.03 -4.66
N ASP A 58 -16.47 1.00 -5.70
CA ASP A 58 -16.21 -0.15 -6.57
C ASP A 58 -14.80 -0.76 -6.42
N ALA A 59 -13.89 -0.06 -5.73
CA ALA A 59 -12.50 -0.46 -5.61
C ALA A 59 -11.91 -0.20 -4.21
N VAL A 60 -10.93 -1.03 -3.83
CA VAL A 60 -9.97 -0.73 -2.78
C VAL A 60 -8.68 -0.29 -3.46
N VAL A 61 -8.30 0.97 -3.26
CA VAL A 61 -7.09 1.56 -3.83
C VAL A 61 -5.97 1.49 -2.82
N VAL A 62 -4.84 0.89 -3.21
CA VAL A 62 -3.65 0.74 -2.38
C VAL A 62 -2.45 1.40 -3.06
N GLN A 63 -1.83 2.36 -2.39
CA GLN A 63 -0.62 3.03 -2.83
C GLN A 63 0.59 2.54 -2.03
N VAL A 64 1.56 1.97 -2.74
CA VAL A 64 2.75 1.34 -2.15
C VAL A 64 4.04 1.98 -2.63
N ARG A 65 5.06 1.88 -1.78
CA ARG A 65 6.46 2.00 -2.14
C ARG A 65 7.04 0.61 -2.34
N GLY A 66 7.61 0.35 -3.52
CA GLY A 66 8.19 -0.94 -3.88
C GLY A 66 9.69 -1.03 -3.65
N ARG A 67 10.23 -2.25 -3.61
CA ARG A 67 11.68 -2.48 -3.68
C ARG A 67 12.22 -2.19 -5.08
N TRP A 68 13.41 -1.61 -5.14
CA TRP A 68 14.12 -1.42 -6.40
C TRP A 68 14.42 -2.77 -7.09
N GLY A 69 14.29 -2.82 -8.41
CA GLY A 69 14.58 -4.03 -9.20
C GLY A 69 13.43 -5.04 -9.29
N VAL A 70 12.31 -4.80 -8.62
CA VAL A 70 11.07 -5.59 -8.77
C VAL A 70 10.20 -5.01 -9.87
N THR A 71 9.62 -5.85 -10.73
CA THR A 71 8.72 -5.35 -11.78
C THR A 71 7.39 -4.88 -11.19
N ALA A 72 6.81 -3.84 -11.82
CA ALA A 72 5.52 -3.30 -11.39
C ALA A 72 4.42 -4.37 -11.40
N GLU A 73 4.44 -5.29 -12.36
CA GLU A 73 3.45 -6.36 -12.47
C GLU A 73 3.56 -7.37 -11.33
N LYS A 74 4.78 -7.74 -10.94
CA LYS A 74 5.01 -8.65 -9.81
C LYS A 74 4.55 -8.03 -8.50
N LEU A 75 4.98 -6.80 -8.23
CA LEU A 75 4.62 -6.06 -7.02
C LEU A 75 3.10 -5.86 -6.92
N ALA A 76 2.46 -5.42 -8.01
CA ALA A 76 1.02 -5.23 -8.02
C ALA A 76 0.25 -6.55 -7.92
N GLY A 77 0.75 -7.64 -8.52
CA GLY A 77 0.16 -8.97 -8.41
C GLY A 77 0.16 -9.51 -6.99
N GLU A 78 1.29 -9.34 -6.29
CA GLU A 78 1.47 -9.72 -4.89
C GLU A 78 0.49 -8.97 -3.96
N VAL A 79 0.45 -7.65 -4.08
CA VAL A 79 -0.47 -6.82 -3.29
C VAL A 79 -1.94 -7.18 -3.59
N ARG A 80 -2.30 -7.37 -4.87
CA ARG A 80 -3.66 -7.79 -5.23
C ARG A 80 -4.03 -9.13 -4.61
N ALA A 81 -3.13 -10.11 -4.63
CA ALA A 81 -3.37 -11.42 -4.05
C ALA A 81 -3.57 -11.35 -2.52
N ALA A 82 -2.77 -10.52 -1.83
CA ALA A 82 -2.89 -10.34 -0.39
C ALA A 82 -4.17 -9.62 0.04
N VAL A 83 -4.61 -8.62 -0.74
CA VAL A 83 -5.74 -7.73 -0.39
C VAL A 83 -7.09 -8.25 -0.89
N ALA A 84 -7.14 -9.01 -1.99
CA ALA A 84 -8.41 -9.49 -2.57
C ALA A 84 -9.35 -10.20 -1.57
N PRO A 85 -8.88 -11.04 -0.62
CA PRO A 85 -9.75 -11.66 0.38
C PRO A 85 -10.41 -10.65 1.35
N LEU A 86 -9.84 -9.45 1.48
CA LEU A 86 -10.27 -8.40 2.39
C LEU A 86 -11.12 -7.32 1.69
N ALA A 87 -11.16 -7.32 0.35
CA ALA A 87 -11.78 -6.26 -0.44
C ALA A 87 -13.33 -6.34 -0.52
N ALA A 88 -13.97 -7.28 0.18
CA ALA A 88 -15.42 -7.47 0.19
C ALA A 88 -16.03 -7.56 -1.24
N GLY A 89 -15.31 -8.20 -2.17
CA GLY A 89 -15.74 -8.37 -3.57
C GLY A 89 -15.43 -7.20 -4.50
N ARG A 90 -14.79 -6.13 -4.01
CA ARG A 90 -14.35 -4.98 -4.83
C ARG A 90 -13.09 -5.29 -5.62
N ARG A 91 -12.85 -4.49 -6.67
CA ARG A 91 -11.57 -4.51 -7.39
C ARG A 91 -10.45 -4.01 -6.47
N VAL A 92 -9.25 -4.55 -6.61
CA VAL A 92 -8.06 -4.02 -5.93
C VAL A 92 -7.20 -3.29 -6.95
N ASP A 93 -7.10 -1.97 -6.81
CA ASP A 93 -6.26 -1.11 -7.63
C ASP A 93 -4.97 -0.79 -6.89
N VAL A 94 -3.85 -1.10 -7.53
CA VAL A 94 -2.53 -0.89 -6.92
C VAL A 94 -1.80 0.21 -7.67
N VAL A 95 -1.40 1.24 -6.93
CA VAL A 95 -0.55 2.33 -7.42
C VAL A 95 0.82 2.14 -6.81
N ILE A 96 1.83 2.05 -7.66
CA ILE A 96 3.24 2.05 -7.23
C ILE A 96 3.68 3.51 -7.30
N ALA A 97 3.62 4.19 -6.15
CA ALA A 97 3.82 5.63 -6.07
C ALA A 97 5.30 6.01 -5.92
N ASP A 98 6.11 5.08 -5.41
CA ASP A 98 7.54 5.29 -5.18
C ASP A 98 8.31 3.95 -5.19
N LEU A 99 9.62 4.02 -5.30
CA LEU A 99 10.53 2.89 -5.17
C LEU A 99 11.62 3.18 -4.11
N GLU A 100 12.21 2.13 -3.57
CA GLU A 100 13.46 2.25 -2.83
C GLU A 100 14.56 2.84 -3.73
N GLU A 101 15.50 3.57 -3.14
CA GLU A 101 16.62 4.11 -3.89
C GLU A 101 17.41 2.97 -4.54
N PRO A 102 17.81 3.09 -5.82
CA PRO A 102 18.70 2.14 -6.43
C PRO A 102 19.98 1.94 -5.60
N PRO A 103 20.55 0.72 -5.57
CA PRO A 103 21.88 0.55 -5.04
C PRO A 103 22.85 1.46 -5.80
N PRO A 104 23.88 2.02 -5.13
CA PRO A 104 24.83 2.91 -5.77
C PRO A 104 25.41 2.23 -7.01
N ALA A 105 25.37 2.93 -8.15
CA ALA A 105 25.97 2.43 -9.38
C ALA A 105 27.43 2.12 -9.08
N GLY A 106 27.84 0.86 -9.24
CA GLY A 106 29.23 0.46 -9.05
C GLY A 106 30.11 1.35 -9.91
N THR A 107 31.14 1.96 -9.33
CA THR A 107 32.10 2.78 -10.06
C THR A 107 32.65 1.96 -11.21
N ALA A 108 32.18 2.22 -12.43
CA ALA A 108 32.78 1.66 -13.62
C ALA A 108 34.16 2.30 -13.76
N VAL A 109 35.18 1.62 -13.22
CA VAL A 109 36.57 1.93 -13.50
C VAL A 109 36.76 1.72 -15.00
N ARG A 110 36.75 2.82 -15.75
CA ARG A 110 37.21 2.84 -17.13
C ARG A 110 38.72 2.77 -17.09
N THR A 111 39.29 1.58 -17.27
CA THR A 111 40.70 1.43 -17.59
C THR A 111 40.91 1.98 -19.00
N ALA A 112 41.70 3.04 -19.10
CA ALA A 112 42.19 3.61 -20.35
C ALA A 112 43.43 2.85 -20.85
#